data_AF-A0A0B2RHM8-F1
#
_entry.id   AF-A0A0B2RHM8-F1
#
_cell.length_a   1.000
_cell.length_b   1.000
_cell.length_c   1.000
_cell.angle_alpha   90.00
_cell.angle_beta   90.00
_cell.angle_gamma   90.00
#
_symmetry.space_group_name_H-M   'P 1'
#
loop_
_entity.id
_entity.type
_entity.pdbx_description
1 polymer ?
#
loop_
_entity_poly.entity_id
_entity_poly.type
_entity_poly.pdbx_seq_one_letter_code
_entity_poly.pdbx_strand_id
1 'polypeptide(L)'
;PQRQGGEDCSSSPSATINVVMTLDTNYLCGTMAAVLSMLHHSTCPKNLAFHFLSAHDDTPELFSGIKSTFPYLKMKIYRFDSNKVRNKISKSIQQTLDQPLNYARIYLADTIPEDVKHMIYLDSDLVVADDIANLYGVDMKSQGAVRKHTSLRCGLGKNNMLW
;
A
#
# COMPACT_ATOMS: atom_id res chain seq x y z
N PRO A 1 -0.60 6.16 24.40
CA PRO A 1 0.86 6.23 24.62
C PRO A 1 1.55 6.82 23.38
N GLN A 2 1.76 8.14 23.39
CA GLN A 2 2.56 8.85 22.39
C GLN A 2 4.04 8.52 22.65
N ARG A 3 4.73 7.89 21.70
CA ARG A 3 6.19 7.90 21.72
C ARG A 3 6.64 9.28 21.24
N GLN A 4 7.09 10.10 22.19
CA GLN A 4 8.09 11.13 21.92
C GLN A 4 9.37 10.40 21.52
N GLY A 5 9.64 10.37 20.22
CA GLY A 5 10.81 9.75 19.63
C GLY A 5 11.03 10.36 18.26
N GLY A 6 11.11 11.70 18.21
CA GLY A 6 11.65 12.38 17.05
C GLY A 6 13.15 12.14 17.04
N GLU A 7 13.59 10.97 16.58
CA GLU A 7 14.90 10.90 15.94
C GLU A 7 14.82 11.91 14.79
N ASP A 8 15.71 12.90 14.84
CA ASP A 8 15.76 13.93 13.83
C ASP A 8 15.98 13.23 12.49
N CYS A 9 15.00 13.29 11.59
CA CYS A 9 15.10 12.66 10.27
C CYS A 9 16.20 13.28 9.38
N SER A 10 17.08 14.07 9.97
CA SER A 10 18.29 14.63 9.39
C SER A 10 19.35 13.57 9.07
N SER A 11 19.26 12.37 9.68
CA SER A 11 20.17 11.25 9.40
C SER A 11 19.71 10.36 8.23
N SER A 12 18.45 10.44 7.81
CA SER A 12 17.90 9.69 6.68
C SER A 12 18.03 10.52 5.40
N PRO A 13 18.39 9.94 4.24
CA PRO A 13 18.32 10.68 2.98
C PRO A 13 16.90 11.24 2.81
N SER A 14 16.79 12.48 2.35
CA SER A 14 15.56 13.26 2.12
C SER A 14 14.61 12.65 1.06
N ALA A 15 14.80 11.38 0.73
CA ALA A 15 14.01 10.64 -0.22
C ALA A 15 12.61 10.41 0.35
N THR A 16 11.62 10.90 -0.38
CA THR A 16 10.22 10.52 -0.15
C THR A 16 10.05 9.03 -0.47
N ILE A 17 9.42 8.29 0.43
CA ILE A 17 9.06 6.88 0.26
C ILE A 17 7.64 6.84 -0.27
N ASN A 18 7.49 6.55 -1.56
CA ASN A 18 6.19 6.49 -2.21
C ASN A 18 5.59 5.09 -2.03
N VAL A 19 4.45 5.00 -1.35
CA VAL A 19 3.71 3.76 -1.12
C VAL A 19 2.43 3.81 -1.93
N VAL A 20 2.19 2.79 -2.75
CA VAL A 20 0.97 2.66 -3.55
C VAL A 20 0.11 1.54 -2.99
N MET A 21 -1.19 1.78 -2.86
CA MET A 21 -2.16 0.79 -2.42
C MET A 21 -3.47 0.95 -3.19
N THR A 22 -4.25 -0.11 -3.34
CA THR A 22 -5.66 0.01 -3.74
C THR A 22 -6.50 0.47 -2.55
N LEU A 23 -7.58 1.19 -2.82
CA LEU A 23 -8.50 1.71 -1.81
C LEU A 23 -9.94 1.56 -2.29
N ASP A 24 -10.72 0.79 -1.53
CA ASP A 24 -12.17 0.73 -1.64
C ASP A 24 -12.81 0.58 -0.25
N THR A 25 -14.13 0.62 -0.20
CA THR A 25 -14.92 0.55 1.03
C THR A 25 -14.79 -0.79 1.75
N ASN A 26 -14.59 -1.89 1.02
CA ASN A 26 -14.43 -3.23 1.59
C ASN A 26 -13.04 -3.41 2.24
N TYR A 27 -12.02 -2.72 1.72
CA TYR A 27 -10.65 -2.79 2.21
C TYR A 27 -10.22 -1.60 3.07
N LEU A 28 -11.12 -0.68 3.40
CA LEU A 28 -10.80 0.52 4.18
C LEU A 28 -10.17 0.14 5.52
N CYS A 29 -10.77 -0.76 6.30
CA CYS A 29 -10.22 -1.16 7.60
C CYS A 29 -8.80 -1.73 7.49
N GLY A 30 -8.55 -2.59 6.49
CA GLY A 30 -7.22 -3.15 6.24
C GLY A 30 -6.21 -2.08 5.85
N THR A 31 -6.61 -1.17 4.97
CA THR A 31 -5.78 -0.02 4.56
C THR A 31 -5.41 0.86 5.75
N MET A 32 -6.37 1.13 6.64
CA MET A 32 -6.13 1.93 7.86
C MET A 32 -5.14 1.23 8.80
N ALA A 33 -5.25 -0.09 8.95
CA ALA A 33 -4.30 -0.88 9.74
C ALA A 33 -2.90 -0.87 9.13
N ALA A 34 -2.78 -1.04 7.81
CA ALA A 34 -1.52 -0.99 7.08
C ALA A 34 -0.86 0.39 7.23
N VAL A 35 -1.59 1.48 6.97
CA VAL A 35 -1.13 2.86 7.15
C VAL A 35 -0.66 3.10 8.58
N LEU A 36 -1.46 2.72 9.58
CA LEU A 36 -1.10 2.89 10.98
C LEU A 36 0.19 2.13 11.32
N SER A 37 0.32 0.89 10.86
CA SER A 37 1.51 0.07 11.12
C SER A 37 2.77 0.70 10.51
N MET A 38 2.70 1.19 9.27
CA MET A 38 3.81 1.92 8.64
C MET A 38 4.16 3.20 9.40
N LEU A 39 3.18 4.00 9.79
CA LEU A 39 3.41 5.20 10.59
C LEU A 39 4.03 4.88 11.96
N HIS A 40 3.68 3.74 12.55
CA HIS A 40 4.18 3.33 13.86
C HIS A 40 5.61 2.79 13.81
N HIS A 41 5.97 2.06 12.75
CA HIS A 41 7.25 1.35 12.64
C HIS A 41 8.32 2.09 11.81
N SER A 42 7.96 3.15 11.07
CA SER A 42 8.94 3.93 10.31
C SER A 42 9.77 4.83 11.22
N THR A 43 11.09 4.87 11.04
CA THR A 43 11.97 5.83 11.74
C THR A 43 11.58 7.27 11.41
N CYS A 44 11.14 7.53 10.17
CA CYS A 44 10.69 8.85 9.75
C CYS A 44 9.32 8.83 9.04
N PRO A 45 8.20 8.83 9.78
CA PRO A 45 6.86 8.76 9.20
C PRO A 45 6.52 9.93 8.25
N LYS A 46 7.15 11.10 8.43
CA LYS A 46 6.97 12.28 7.56
C LYS A 46 7.53 12.09 6.14
N ASN A 47 8.38 11.09 5.92
CA ASN A 47 8.94 10.78 4.60
C ASN A 47 8.00 9.90 3.77
N LEU A 48 6.95 9.32 4.37
CA LEU A 48 5.97 8.51 3.65
C LEU A 48 5.01 9.38 2.84
N ALA A 49 4.80 9.00 1.58
CA ALA A 49 3.76 9.55 0.72
C ALA A 49 2.90 8.42 0.18
N PHE A 50 1.59 8.50 0.41
CA PHE A 50 0.64 7.47 0.05
C PHE A 50 -0.08 7.81 -1.26
N HIS A 51 -0.18 6.83 -2.15
CA HIS A 51 -0.86 6.92 -3.42
C HIS A 51 -1.92 5.83 -3.45
N PHE A 52 -3.18 6.22 -3.28
CA PHE A 52 -4.30 5.28 -3.28
C PHE A 52 -4.92 5.18 -4.67
N LEU A 53 -5.27 3.98 -5.10
CA LEU A 53 -5.99 3.71 -6.34
C LEU A 53 -7.43 3.32 -6.02
N SER A 54 -8.39 4.08 -6.52
CA SER A 54 -9.83 3.77 -6.38
C SER A 54 -10.49 3.62 -7.74
N ALA A 55 -11.37 2.62 -7.89
CA ALA A 55 -12.16 2.44 -9.11
C ALA A 55 -13.57 3.06 -9.02
N HIS A 56 -14.01 3.42 -7.81
CA HIS A 56 -15.39 3.84 -7.53
C HIS A 56 -15.49 5.34 -7.23
N ASP A 57 -16.72 5.86 -7.32
CA ASP A 57 -17.00 7.28 -7.10
C ASP A 57 -17.07 7.64 -5.61
N ASP A 58 -16.98 6.66 -4.71
CA ASP A 58 -16.93 6.78 -3.23
C ASP A 58 -15.62 7.42 -2.69
N THR A 59 -14.88 8.10 -3.58
CA THR A 59 -13.60 8.73 -3.27
C THR A 59 -13.69 9.81 -2.18
N PRO A 60 -14.74 10.68 -2.13
CA PRO A 60 -14.89 11.67 -1.06
C PRO A 60 -15.00 11.05 0.34
N GLU A 61 -15.81 9.99 0.48
CA GLU A 61 -16.04 9.30 1.74
C GLU A 61 -14.76 8.60 2.22
N LEU A 62 -14.07 7.91 1.32
CA LEU A 62 -12.81 7.24 1.60
C LEU A 62 -11.71 8.26 1.99
N PHE A 63 -11.63 9.38 1.28
CA PHE A 63 -10.72 10.47 1.61
C PHE A 63 -10.97 11.02 3.01
N SER A 64 -12.24 11.30 3.34
CA SER A 64 -12.65 11.81 4.65
C SER A 64 -12.34 10.81 5.78
N GLY A 65 -12.61 9.51 5.56
CA GLY A 65 -12.32 8.45 6.52
C GLY A 65 -10.83 8.38 6.87
N ILE A 66 -9.95 8.42 5.87
CA ILE A 66 -8.50 8.39 6.10
C ILE A 66 -8.03 9.70 6.75
N LYS A 67 -8.47 10.86 6.24
CA LYS A 67 -8.02 12.17 6.76
C LYS A 67 -8.48 12.45 8.19
N SER A 68 -9.68 12.03 8.56
CA SER A 68 -10.18 12.20 9.93
C SER A 68 -9.32 11.43 10.96
N THR A 69 -8.76 10.29 10.57
CA THR A 69 -7.89 9.48 11.44
C THR A 69 -6.42 9.91 11.35
N PHE A 70 -5.95 10.26 10.15
CA PHE A 70 -4.56 10.64 9.86
C PHE A 70 -4.50 12.03 9.21
N PRO A 71 -4.73 13.11 9.97
CA PRO A 71 -4.84 14.47 9.39
C PRO A 71 -3.56 14.90 8.65
N TYR A 72 -2.39 14.52 9.17
CA TYR A 72 -1.08 14.86 8.64
C TYR A 72 -0.58 13.92 7.53
N LEU A 73 -1.38 12.93 7.11
CA LEU A 73 -0.97 11.97 6.09
C LEU A 73 -0.75 12.68 4.75
N LYS A 74 0.44 12.54 4.17
CA LYS A 74 0.69 12.92 2.78
C LYS A 74 0.07 11.85 1.89
N MET A 75 -1.10 12.15 1.31
CA MET A 75 -1.82 11.20 0.48
C MET A 75 -2.42 11.84 -0.76
N LYS A 76 -2.51 11.05 -1.83
CA LYS A 76 -3.27 11.36 -3.05
C LYS A 76 -4.11 10.13 -3.41
N ILE A 77 -5.33 10.35 -3.90
CA ILE A 77 -6.17 9.29 -4.45
C ILE A 77 -6.23 9.49 -5.98
N TYR A 78 -5.95 8.43 -6.72
CA TYR A 78 -6.01 8.39 -8.17
C TYR A 78 -7.15 7.47 -8.59
N ARG A 79 -7.92 7.91 -9.57
CA ARG A 79 -8.96 7.08 -10.17
C ARG A 79 -8.33 6.08 -11.12
N PHE A 80 -8.58 4.80 -10.87
CA PHE A 80 -8.27 3.73 -11.80
C PHE A 80 -9.39 3.60 -12.84
N ASP A 81 -9.06 3.76 -14.12
CA ASP A 81 -10.00 3.56 -15.21
C ASP A 81 -10.29 2.06 -15.42
N SER A 82 -11.44 1.61 -14.91
CA SER A 82 -11.90 0.24 -15.02
C SER A 82 -12.09 -0.24 -16.47
N ASN A 83 -12.24 0.67 -17.43
CA ASN A 83 -12.36 0.30 -18.85
C ASN A 83 -11.08 -0.35 -19.40
N LYS A 84 -9.91 -0.07 -18.80
CA LYS A 84 -8.63 -0.70 -19.19
C LYS A 84 -8.63 -2.23 -19.05
N VAL A 85 -9.48 -2.75 -18.18
CA VAL A 85 -9.54 -4.19 -17.84
C VAL A 85 -10.87 -4.84 -18.17
N ARG A 86 -11.95 -4.05 -18.34
CA ARG A 86 -13.32 -4.53 -18.58
C ARG A 86 -13.44 -5.61 -19.65
N ASN A 87 -12.70 -5.50 -20.75
CA ASN A 87 -12.75 -6.47 -21.87
C ASN A 87 -11.64 -7.53 -21.81
N LYS A 88 -10.71 -7.42 -20.85
CA LYS A 88 -9.61 -8.37 -20.62
C LYS A 88 -9.96 -9.39 -19.55
N ILE A 89 -10.90 -9.05 -18.68
CA ILE A 89 -11.46 -9.92 -17.67
C ILE A 89 -12.58 -10.74 -18.33
N SER A 90 -12.32 -12.02 -18.58
CA SER A 90 -13.40 -12.95 -18.90
C SER A 90 -14.24 -13.14 -17.65
N LYS A 91 -15.58 -13.03 -17.74
CA LYS A 91 -16.49 -13.26 -16.61
C LYS A 91 -16.10 -14.56 -15.91
N SER A 92 -15.56 -14.44 -14.71
CA SER A 92 -15.09 -15.59 -13.96
C SER A 92 -16.23 -16.19 -13.16
N ILE A 93 -16.10 -17.48 -12.82
CA ILE A 93 -16.96 -18.11 -11.80
C ILE A 93 -16.70 -17.44 -10.43
N GLN A 94 -15.50 -16.90 -10.22
CA GLN A 94 -15.15 -16.12 -9.04
C GLN A 94 -15.36 -14.63 -9.30
N GLN A 95 -16.50 -14.11 -8.83
CA GLN A 95 -16.88 -12.68 -8.94
C GLN A 95 -15.81 -11.72 -8.41
N THR A 96 -14.96 -12.16 -7.48
CA THR A 96 -13.84 -11.36 -6.96
C THR A 96 -12.80 -11.05 -8.04
N LEU A 97 -12.55 -11.96 -8.98
CA LEU A 97 -11.64 -11.73 -10.12
C LEU A 97 -12.22 -10.75 -11.16
N ASP A 98 -13.49 -10.38 -11.02
CA ASP A 98 -14.12 -9.37 -11.86
C ASP A 98 -13.92 -7.94 -11.35
N GLN A 99 -13.39 -7.77 -10.12
CA GLN A 99 -13.15 -6.45 -9.54
C GLN A 99 -11.97 -5.75 -10.23
N PRO A 100 -12.16 -4.58 -10.87
CA PRO A 100 -11.10 -3.90 -11.62
C PRO A 100 -9.86 -3.58 -10.79
N LEU A 101 -10.03 -3.28 -9.50
CA LEU A 101 -8.92 -2.93 -8.59
C LEU A 101 -7.91 -4.07 -8.42
N ASN A 102 -8.30 -5.33 -8.58
CA ASN A 102 -7.37 -6.48 -8.51
C ASN A 102 -6.29 -6.46 -9.60
N TYR A 103 -6.52 -5.71 -10.67
CA TYR A 103 -5.59 -5.55 -11.78
C TYR A 103 -4.88 -4.20 -11.75
N ALA A 104 -5.24 -3.29 -10.83
CA ALA A 104 -4.71 -1.92 -10.80
C ALA A 104 -3.18 -1.89 -10.67
N ARG A 105 -2.59 -2.85 -9.94
CA ARG A 105 -1.14 -3.01 -9.80
C ARG A 105 -0.37 -3.17 -11.12
N ILE A 106 -1.04 -3.64 -12.18
CA ILE A 106 -0.43 -3.80 -13.51
C ILE A 106 -0.32 -2.44 -14.23
N TYR A 107 -1.19 -1.50 -13.89
CA TYR A 107 -1.33 -0.20 -14.55
C TYR A 107 -0.76 0.95 -13.71
N LEU A 108 0.12 0.67 -12.75
CA LEU A 108 0.73 1.68 -11.89
C LEU A 108 1.44 2.76 -12.70
N ALA A 109 2.26 2.36 -13.67
CA ALA A 109 3.00 3.28 -14.52
C ALA A 109 2.09 4.21 -15.34
N ASP A 110 0.88 3.78 -15.69
CA ASP A 110 -0.08 4.61 -16.41
C ASP A 110 -0.91 5.52 -15.48
N THR A 111 -1.01 5.16 -14.21
CA THR A 111 -1.97 5.79 -13.27
C THR A 111 -1.28 6.77 -12.33
N ILE A 112 -0.03 6.48 -11.96
CA ILE A 112 0.79 7.33 -11.10
C ILE A 112 1.61 8.27 -11.97
N PRO A 113 1.73 9.57 -11.61
CA PRO A 113 2.56 10.54 -12.32
C PRO A 113 4.02 10.10 -12.52
N GLU A 114 4.60 10.43 -13.68
CA GLU A 114 5.97 10.04 -14.08
C GLU A 114 7.08 10.62 -13.18
N ASP A 115 6.80 11.66 -12.40
CA ASP A 115 7.72 12.20 -11.41
C ASP A 115 7.94 11.26 -10.22
N VAL A 116 7.05 10.29 -10.01
CA VAL A 116 7.20 9.23 -9.00
C VAL A 116 8.02 8.07 -9.56
N LYS A 117 9.34 8.21 -9.52
CA LYS A 117 10.29 7.26 -10.14
C LYS A 117 10.51 5.96 -9.38
N HIS A 118 10.25 5.95 -8.07
CA HIS A 118 10.44 4.79 -7.21
C HIS A 118 9.28 4.70 -6.23
N MET A 119 8.67 3.51 -6.14
CA MET A 119 7.49 3.26 -5.33
C MET A 119 7.44 1.80 -4.90
N ILE A 120 6.80 1.54 -3.76
CA ILE A 120 6.44 0.19 -3.30
C ILE A 120 4.93 0.04 -3.40
N TYR A 121 4.46 -1.02 -4.06
CA TYR A 121 3.06 -1.41 -4.00
C TYR A 121 2.82 -2.36 -2.82
N LEU A 122 1.79 -2.09 -2.02
CA LEU A 122 1.35 -2.93 -0.91
C LEU A 122 -0.15 -3.22 -1.00
N ASP A 123 -0.53 -4.46 -0.70
CA ASP A 123 -1.93 -4.85 -0.54
C ASP A 123 -2.49 -4.35 0.80
N SER A 124 -3.81 -4.18 0.87
CA SER A 124 -4.53 -3.71 2.06
C SER A 124 -4.66 -4.74 3.18
N ASP A 125 -4.22 -5.98 2.97
CA ASP A 125 -4.32 -7.09 3.92
C ASP A 125 -3.02 -7.34 4.71
N LEU A 126 -2.14 -6.34 4.76
CA LEU A 126 -0.82 -6.42 5.38
C LEU A 126 -0.72 -5.57 6.64
N VAL A 127 0.17 -5.98 7.53
CA VAL A 127 0.67 -5.17 8.64
C VAL A 127 2.19 -5.12 8.52
N VAL A 128 2.75 -3.91 8.53
CA VAL A 128 4.19 -3.67 8.42
C VAL A 128 4.78 -3.65 9.82
N ALA A 129 5.73 -4.55 10.09
CA ALA A 129 6.28 -4.77 11.44
C ALA A 129 7.68 -4.14 11.65
N ASP A 130 8.25 -3.52 10.62
CA ASP A 130 9.60 -2.94 10.63
C ASP A 130 9.66 -1.70 9.70
N ASP A 131 10.77 -0.96 9.70
CA ASP A 131 10.90 0.24 8.90
C ASP A 131 10.80 -0.07 7.39
N ILE A 132 9.78 0.49 6.74
CA ILE A 132 9.54 0.35 5.30
C ILE A 132 10.68 0.94 4.46
N ALA A 133 11.49 1.85 5.01
CA ALA A 133 12.70 2.35 4.38
C ALA A 133 13.69 1.23 4.05
N ASN A 134 13.73 0.16 4.86
CA ASN A 134 14.57 -1.01 4.59
C ASN A 134 14.16 -1.71 3.30
N LEU A 135 12.85 -1.82 3.05
CA LEU A 135 12.32 -2.38 1.81
C LEU A 135 12.54 -1.41 0.63
N TYR A 136 12.35 -0.12 0.85
CA TYR A 136 12.53 0.91 -0.17
C TYR A 136 13.99 1.09 -0.57
N GLY A 137 14.94 0.80 0.31
CA GLY A 137 16.38 0.90 0.04
C GLY A 137 16.97 -0.31 -0.71
N VAL A 138 16.18 -1.36 -0.98
CA VAL A 138 16.68 -2.56 -1.67
C VAL A 138 17.04 -2.21 -3.11
N ASP A 139 18.30 -2.47 -3.48
CA ASP A 139 18.75 -2.41 -4.87
C ASP A 139 18.06 -3.51 -5.70
N MET A 140 17.10 -3.08 -6.51
CA MET A 140 16.36 -3.94 -7.42
C MET A 140 17.26 -4.25 -8.63
N LYS A 141 18.21 -5.16 -8.46
CA LYS A 141 19.11 -5.63 -9.53
C LYS A 141 18.29 -6.29 -10.65
N SER A 142 17.81 -5.49 -11.60
CA SER A 142 17.15 -5.87 -12.86
C SER A 142 15.89 -6.75 -12.81
N GLN A 143 15.42 -7.25 -11.65
CA GLN A 143 14.18 -8.03 -11.54
C GLN A 143 13.48 -7.76 -10.20
N GLY A 144 12.21 -7.35 -10.24
CA GLY A 144 11.52 -6.79 -9.09
C GLY A 144 10.37 -7.60 -8.52
N ALA A 145 10.66 -8.43 -7.52
CA ALA A 145 9.68 -8.90 -6.54
C ALA A 145 10.41 -9.24 -5.23
N VAL A 146 9.98 -8.66 -4.11
CA VAL A 146 10.49 -9.02 -2.77
C VAL A 146 9.57 -10.06 -2.16
N ARG A 147 10.12 -11.21 -1.79
CA ARG A 147 9.37 -12.31 -1.18
C ARG A 147 9.07 -11.98 0.29
N LYS A 148 7.82 -12.16 0.73
CA LYS A 148 7.47 -12.13 2.16
C LYS A 148 8.42 -13.05 2.94
N HIS A 149 9.11 -12.52 3.94
CA HIS A 149 9.96 -13.32 4.82
C HIS A 149 9.08 -14.07 5.82
N THR A 150 8.80 -15.34 5.57
CA THR A 150 8.04 -16.23 6.46
C THR A 150 8.91 -16.82 7.59
N SER A 151 9.76 -15.99 8.21
CA SER A 151 10.49 -16.41 9.42
C SER A 151 9.85 -15.84 10.67
N LEU A 152 8.61 -16.23 10.92
CA LEU A 152 8.07 -16.38 12.28
C LEU A 152 7.04 -17.51 12.21
N ARG A 153 7.54 -18.74 12.31
CA ARG A 153 6.72 -19.86 12.78
C ARG A 153 6.36 -19.55 14.23
N CYS A 154 5.15 -19.08 14.49
CA CYS A 154 4.46 -19.52 15.70
C CYS A 154 4.10 -20.99 15.50
N GLY A 155 4.99 -21.91 15.87
CA GLY A 155 4.60 -23.30 16.12
C GLY A 155 3.86 -23.36 17.47
N LEU A 156 2.82 -24.17 17.69
CA LEU A 156 2.44 -25.42 17.05
C LEU A 156 0.93 -25.47 16.76
N GLY A 157 0.58 -26.05 15.62
CA GLY A 157 -0.77 -26.47 15.31
C GLY A 157 -0.91 -26.64 13.81
N LYS A 158 -0.73 -27.88 13.33
CA LYS A 158 -0.96 -28.25 11.93
C LYS A 158 -2.33 -27.71 11.50
N ASN A 159 -2.35 -26.88 10.46
CA ASN A 159 -3.39 -26.88 9.45
C ASN A 159 -2.81 -26.22 8.20
N ASN A 160 -2.86 -26.96 7.10
CA ASN A 160 -2.57 -26.47 5.76
C ASN A 160 -3.42 -25.22 5.51
N MET A 161 -2.79 -24.12 5.14
CA MET A 161 -3.42 -23.17 4.25
C MET A 161 -2.37 -22.62 3.31
N LEU A 162 -2.44 -23.12 2.08
CA LEU A 162 -1.91 -22.47 0.90
C LEU A 162 -2.55 -21.09 0.78
N TRP A 163 -1.72 -20.07 0.59
CA TRP A 163 -1.94 -18.97 -0.35
C TRP A 163 -0.59 -18.60 -0.96
#